data_AF-A0A172THV8-F1
#
_entry.id   AF-A0A172THV8-F1
#
_cell.length_a   1.000
_cell.length_b   1.000
_cell.length_c   1.000
_cell.angle_alpha   90.00
_cell.angle_beta   90.00
_cell.angle_gamma   90.00
#
_symmetry.space_group_name_H-M   'P 1'
#
loop_
_entity.id
_entity.type
_entity.pdbx_description
1 polymer ?
#
loop_
_entity_poly.entity_id
_entity_poly.type
_entity_poly.pdbx_seq_one_letter_code
_entity_poly.pdbx_strand_id
1 'polypeptide(L)'
;MIVNQYMLENSTEMRFNYENASFPVYIAPIDTAWNVKHVLHWHTNIELVYQVRGYNVIYTASGTLRLYEGQVAVLHPGELHCHSVEDANGYFYVISLDLRILITGEVEAPHNRFIQSLLEHRLRLHTLLTGEERWEQEVMAELRSMIELYTARPKEWEFLLASGMYRALSLFLNNGKTKPSKGRPIHKSEVKMRQLRQAIGYIHDHYDRELSIQDIAEFISMNPFQLIRLFRSCTGKTPIEYLHSCRVREAVRLLQTTDKKIMQVAMDTGFGNLSYFNAVFRKYTQCTPTVMRNSYRTLEPRTLPQGWVSADIGSGGAEGSASSMNQAYYVNGGGFDIGGERDAFHYCYTKWTGDFTVSCRIVCIVRTHIWAKAGIMIRDSLRDDGKFIHMYATPHSTLGLAWRPRAGADCEKLRTYHHVNCLDTPVFVKLERRGGRFTAAYSMDGVNWLPFPHASAELKLPDHVYIGFAVSSHDRQRVCSAKFDQMRMY
;
A
#
# COMPACT_ATOMS: atom_id res chain seq x y z
N MET A 1 16.71 24.32 -2.49
CA MET A 1 15.75 24.54 -1.38
C MET A 1 14.32 24.55 -1.94
N ILE A 2 13.88 23.40 -2.47
CA ILE A 2 12.57 23.23 -3.10
C ILE A 2 11.99 21.94 -2.50
N VAL A 3 11.37 22.07 -1.34
CA VAL A 3 10.55 21.04 -0.70
C VAL A 3 9.19 21.70 -0.48
N ASN A 4 8.42 21.86 -1.55
CA ASN A 4 7.08 22.38 -1.47
C ASN A 4 6.18 21.62 -2.44
N GLN A 5 5.02 21.25 -1.91
CA GLN A 5 3.78 20.93 -2.62
C GLN A 5 3.36 19.47 -2.81
N TYR A 6 4.11 18.46 -2.33
CA TYR A 6 3.68 17.07 -2.57
C TYR A 6 3.86 16.05 -1.42
N MET A 7 4.01 16.52 -0.17
CA MET A 7 4.12 15.65 1.02
C MET A 7 2.73 15.20 1.52
N LEU A 8 2.02 14.43 0.71
CA LEU A 8 0.82 13.72 1.13
C LEU A 8 1.22 12.37 1.76
N GLU A 9 0.95 12.25 3.06
CA GLU A 9 0.43 11.05 3.74
C GLU A 9 1.37 10.36 4.76
N ASN A 10 0.83 9.40 5.50
CA ASN A 10 1.11 9.00 6.88
C ASN A 10 2.55 8.86 7.41
N SER A 11 2.98 9.80 8.27
CA SER A 11 4.07 9.61 9.25
C SER A 11 3.75 8.67 10.42
N THR A 12 3.10 7.53 10.14
CA THR A 12 2.83 6.47 11.12
C THR A 12 4.00 5.50 11.23
N GLU A 13 4.06 4.77 12.34
CA GLU A 13 4.85 3.54 12.39
C GLU A 13 4.36 2.61 11.28
N MET A 14 5.23 2.29 10.32
CA MET A 14 4.94 1.28 9.32
C MET A 14 5.18 -0.09 9.96
N ARG A 15 4.14 -0.91 9.99
CA ARG A 15 4.27 -2.33 10.33
C ARG A 15 4.41 -3.11 9.04
N PHE A 16 5.52 -3.82 8.90
CA PHE A 16 5.69 -4.78 7.83
C PHE A 16 4.73 -5.95 8.05
N ASN A 17 3.99 -6.32 7.01
CA ASN A 17 3.08 -7.45 7.08
C ASN A 17 3.86 -8.72 6.76
N TYR A 18 4.53 -9.26 7.77
CA TYR A 18 5.18 -10.55 7.69
C TYR A 18 4.13 -11.63 7.45
N GLU A 19 4.34 -12.50 6.46
CA GLU A 19 3.46 -13.64 6.20
C GLU A 19 3.36 -14.58 7.40
N ASN A 20 4.42 -14.60 8.22
CA ASN A 20 4.48 -15.24 9.51
C ASN A 20 5.03 -14.21 10.51
N ALA A 21 4.24 -13.86 11.53
CA ALA A 21 4.65 -12.91 12.58
C ALA A 21 5.94 -13.33 13.33
N SER A 22 6.34 -14.60 13.18
CA SER A 22 7.54 -15.19 13.78
C SER A 22 8.77 -15.15 12.86
N PHE A 23 8.63 -14.64 11.63
CA PHE A 23 9.71 -14.66 10.64
C PHE A 23 10.36 -13.28 10.48
N PRO A 24 11.70 -13.15 10.62
CA PRO A 24 12.37 -11.86 10.81
C PRO A 24 12.64 -11.04 9.54
N VAL A 25 12.36 -11.56 8.34
CA VAL A 25 12.76 -10.92 7.08
C VAL A 25 11.56 -10.65 6.19
N TYR A 26 11.46 -9.42 5.70
CA TYR A 26 10.49 -8.99 4.68
C TYR A 26 11.24 -8.37 3.51
N ILE A 27 10.95 -8.79 2.28
CA ILE A 27 11.57 -8.26 1.06
C ILE A 27 10.48 -7.82 0.09
N ALA A 28 10.59 -6.60 -0.44
CA ALA A 28 9.66 -6.08 -1.43
C ALA A 28 10.38 -5.33 -2.57
N PRO A 29 10.07 -5.63 -3.84
CA PRO A 29 10.51 -4.80 -4.96
C PRO A 29 9.69 -3.51 -5.03
N ILE A 30 10.34 -2.43 -5.44
CA ILE A 30 9.76 -1.10 -5.65
C ILE A 30 10.22 -0.58 -7.01
N ASP A 31 9.27 -0.17 -7.84
CA ASP A 31 9.51 0.46 -9.13
C ASP A 31 8.94 1.88 -9.10
N THR A 32 9.80 2.87 -9.35
CA THR A 32 9.45 4.29 -9.29
C THR A 32 8.66 4.75 -10.53
N ALA A 33 8.66 3.99 -11.63
CA ALA A 33 7.72 4.22 -12.75
C ALA A 33 6.26 4.13 -12.29
N TRP A 34 6.04 3.30 -11.28
CA TRP A 34 4.72 2.86 -10.87
C TRP A 34 4.33 3.38 -9.50
N ASN A 35 5.30 3.71 -8.63
CA ASN A 35 4.98 4.10 -7.25
C ASN A 35 4.76 5.61 -7.07
N VAL A 36 3.56 5.98 -6.63
CA VAL A 36 3.25 7.33 -6.16
C VAL A 36 3.98 7.53 -4.83
N LYS A 37 4.87 8.53 -4.79
CA LYS A 37 5.61 9.08 -3.63
C LYS A 37 5.50 8.27 -2.34
N HIS A 38 6.57 7.58 -1.94
CA HIS A 38 6.61 6.97 -0.61
C HIS A 38 6.36 8.04 0.44
N VAL A 39 5.33 7.81 1.26
CA VAL A 39 5.01 8.74 2.33
C VAL A 39 6.08 8.64 3.40
N LEU A 40 6.33 9.75 4.09
CA LEU A 40 7.23 9.77 5.23
C LEU A 40 6.78 8.78 6.29
N HIS A 41 7.61 7.84 6.70
CA HIS A 41 7.27 6.83 7.72
C HIS A 41 8.51 6.43 8.51
N TRP A 42 8.32 5.61 9.55
CA TRP A 42 9.39 4.99 10.33
C TRP A 42 8.96 3.60 10.76
N HIS A 43 9.91 2.75 11.14
CA HIS A 43 9.62 1.41 11.64
C HIS A 43 10.71 0.97 12.63
N THR A 44 10.44 -0.04 13.45
CA THR A 44 11.40 -0.59 14.42
C THR A 44 12.48 -1.48 13.81
N ASN A 45 12.40 -1.73 12.52
CA ASN A 45 13.25 -2.67 11.82
C ASN A 45 14.48 -1.96 11.23
N ILE A 46 15.55 -2.70 10.98
CA ILE A 46 16.57 -2.24 10.03
C ILE A 46 15.98 -2.40 8.63
N GLU A 47 16.11 -1.38 7.80
CA GLU A 47 15.77 -1.46 6.38
C GLU A 47 17.03 -1.31 5.54
N LEU A 48 17.20 -2.22 4.57
CA LEU A 48 18.24 -2.17 3.56
C LEU A 48 17.57 -1.91 2.21
N VAL A 49 17.99 -0.85 1.52
CA VAL A 49 17.45 -0.45 0.23
C VAL A 49 18.48 -0.79 -0.84
N TYR A 50 18.24 -1.80 -1.67
CA TYR A 50 19.16 -2.23 -2.73
C TYR A 50 18.69 -1.72 -4.10
N GLN A 51 19.44 -0.80 -4.70
CA GLN A 51 19.10 -0.23 -6.00
C GLN A 51 19.54 -1.14 -7.13
N VAL A 52 18.60 -1.57 -7.97
CA VAL A 52 18.84 -2.53 -9.07
C VAL A 52 18.94 -1.84 -10.43
N ARG A 53 18.19 -0.76 -10.64
CA ARG A 53 18.20 0.01 -11.90
C ARG A 53 17.91 1.47 -11.63
N GLY A 54 18.58 2.40 -12.31
CA GLY A 54 18.33 3.84 -12.14
C GLY A 54 18.79 4.36 -10.78
N TYR A 55 18.15 5.41 -10.27
CA TYR A 55 18.48 5.98 -8.96
C TYR A 55 17.25 6.24 -8.08
N ASN A 56 17.49 6.31 -6.77
CA ASN A 56 16.50 6.66 -5.76
C ASN A 56 17.07 7.77 -4.86
N VAL A 57 16.21 8.70 -4.45
CA VAL A 57 16.56 9.74 -3.48
C VAL A 57 15.80 9.48 -2.19
N ILE A 58 16.52 9.11 -1.14
CA ILE A 58 15.93 8.84 0.17
C ILE A 58 16.10 10.09 1.04
N TYR A 59 14.98 10.67 1.44
CA TYR A 59 14.96 11.74 2.43
C TYR A 59 14.86 11.12 3.81
N THR A 60 15.81 11.43 4.69
CA THR A 60 15.80 11.00 6.09
C THR A 60 15.83 12.23 6.99
N ALA A 61 15.59 12.05 8.28
CA ALA A 61 15.80 13.11 9.26
C ALA A 61 17.27 13.56 9.37
N SER A 62 18.22 12.71 8.98
CA SER A 62 19.66 12.96 9.06
C SER A 62 20.25 13.60 7.80
N GLY A 63 19.51 13.58 6.69
CA GLY A 63 19.89 14.19 5.42
C GLY A 63 19.27 13.49 4.22
N THR A 64 19.71 13.85 3.03
CA THR A 64 19.31 13.22 1.78
C THR A 64 20.38 12.24 1.33
N LEU A 65 19.99 11.00 1.05
CA LEU A 65 20.83 9.98 0.43
C LEU A 65 20.42 9.83 -1.04
N ARG A 66 21.39 9.91 -1.95
CA ARG A 66 21.19 9.49 -3.34
C ARG A 66 21.79 8.11 -3.51
N LEU A 67 20.96 7.19 -3.95
CA LEU A 67 21.30 5.78 -4.10
C LEU A 67 21.28 5.44 -5.59
N TYR A 68 22.41 4.98 -6.12
CA TYR A 68 22.57 4.60 -7.52
C TYR A 68 22.60 3.08 -7.68
N GLU A 69 22.46 2.63 -8.93
CA GLU A 69 22.49 1.22 -9.31
C GLU A 69 23.64 0.43 -8.66
N GLY A 70 23.31 -0.74 -8.10
CA GLY A 70 24.22 -1.62 -7.38
C GLY A 70 24.47 -1.25 -5.92
N GLN A 71 24.07 -0.05 -5.47
CA GLN A 71 24.35 0.42 -4.11
C GLN A 71 23.27 -0.02 -3.11
N VAL A 72 23.64 0.00 -1.82
CA VAL A 72 22.73 -0.28 -0.71
C VAL A 72 22.68 0.90 0.26
N ALA A 73 21.49 1.41 0.59
CA ALA A 73 21.31 2.27 1.76
C ALA A 73 20.89 1.45 2.98
N VAL A 74 21.38 1.83 4.16
CA VAL A 74 21.00 1.23 5.45
C VAL A 74 20.27 2.27 6.28
N LEU A 75 18.99 2.01 6.54
CA LEU A 75 18.11 2.82 7.36
C LEU A 75 17.94 2.14 8.72
N HIS A 76 18.25 2.88 9.79
CA HIS A 76 18.27 2.32 11.14
C HIS A 76 16.86 2.28 11.76
N PRO A 77 16.64 1.43 12.78
CA PRO A 77 15.39 1.41 13.52
C PRO A 77 14.99 2.83 13.96
N GLY A 78 13.70 3.15 13.87
CA GLY A 78 13.17 4.45 14.29
C GLY A 78 13.53 5.65 13.39
N GLU A 79 14.38 5.48 12.37
CA GLU A 79 14.72 6.56 11.45
C GLU A 79 13.52 6.91 10.57
N LEU A 80 13.12 8.18 10.59
CA LEU A 80 12.03 8.68 9.76
C LEU A 80 12.56 8.94 8.36
N HIS A 81 11.93 8.34 7.34
CA HIS A 81 12.39 8.43 5.96
C HIS A 81 11.25 8.35 4.94
N CYS A 82 11.53 8.82 3.72
CA CYS A 82 10.72 8.59 2.52
C CYS A 82 11.61 8.50 1.28
N HIS A 83 11.09 7.86 0.24
CA HIS A 83 11.74 7.70 -1.05
C HIS A 83 11.10 8.64 -2.07
N SER A 84 11.93 9.33 -2.85
CA SER A 84 11.48 10.19 -3.93
C SER A 84 11.24 9.40 -5.20
N VAL A 85 10.42 9.97 -6.06
CA VAL A 85 10.09 9.44 -7.39
C VAL A 85 10.72 10.35 -8.46
N GLU A 86 11.93 10.86 -8.19
CA GLU A 86 12.64 11.76 -9.12
C GLU A 86 13.10 11.03 -10.39
N ASP A 87 13.46 9.76 -10.27
CA ASP A 87 13.71 8.89 -11.42
C ASP A 87 12.45 8.10 -11.73
N ALA A 88 11.95 8.16 -12.97
CA ALA A 88 10.84 7.31 -13.41
C ALA A 88 11.30 5.89 -13.80
N ASN A 89 12.60 5.62 -13.86
CA ASN A 89 13.17 4.31 -14.21
C ASN A 89 13.77 3.55 -13.02
N GLY A 90 13.70 4.13 -11.82
CA GLY A 90 14.22 3.57 -10.58
C GLY A 90 13.56 2.23 -10.23
N TYR A 91 14.36 1.22 -9.93
CA TYR A 91 13.90 -0.07 -9.42
C TYR A 91 14.82 -0.51 -8.29
N PHE A 92 14.26 -0.80 -7.12
CA PHE A 92 15.01 -1.17 -5.92
C PHE A 92 14.25 -2.18 -5.07
N TYR A 93 14.97 -2.91 -4.21
CA TYR A 93 14.36 -3.75 -3.18
C TYR A 93 14.46 -3.07 -1.82
N VAL A 94 13.38 -3.17 -1.04
CA VAL A 94 13.35 -2.90 0.40
C VAL A 94 13.47 -4.24 1.12
N ILE A 95 14.50 -4.39 1.96
CA ILE A 95 14.75 -5.56 2.79
C ILE A 95 14.64 -5.11 4.25
N SER A 96 13.54 -5.47 4.90
CA SER A 96 13.26 -5.12 6.29
C SER A 96 13.55 -6.30 7.22
N LEU A 97 14.36 -6.04 8.24
CA LEU A 97 14.87 -7.02 9.20
C LEU A 97 14.36 -6.69 10.61
N ASP A 98 13.53 -7.56 11.17
CA ASP A 98 13.11 -7.49 12.57
C ASP A 98 14.14 -8.18 13.45
N LEU A 99 15.06 -7.38 14.00
CA LEU A 99 16.11 -7.91 14.86
C LEU A 99 15.60 -8.43 16.21
N ARG A 100 14.40 -8.05 16.66
CA ARG A 100 13.88 -8.45 17.98
C ARG A 100 13.66 -9.94 18.08
N ILE A 101 13.28 -10.55 16.96
CA ILE A 101 13.07 -12.01 16.84
C ILE A 101 14.39 -12.77 17.03
N LEU A 102 15.54 -12.12 16.79
CA LEU A 102 16.87 -12.72 16.96
C LEU A 102 17.36 -12.68 18.39
N ILE A 103 16.68 -11.95 19.29
CA ILE A 103 17.01 -11.94 20.71
C ILE A 103 16.45 -13.21 21.35
N THR A 104 17.33 -14.16 21.65
CA THR A 104 16.95 -15.44 22.27
C THR A 104 17.84 -15.73 23.47
N GLY A 105 17.32 -16.39 24.50
CA GLY A 105 18.08 -16.74 25.70
C GLY A 105 18.48 -15.52 26.55
N GLU A 106 19.69 -15.54 27.11
CA GLU A 106 20.17 -14.53 28.06
C GLU A 106 20.49 -13.19 27.39
N VAL A 107 20.00 -12.08 27.99
CA VAL A 107 20.20 -10.71 27.49
C VAL A 107 21.69 -10.35 27.34
N GLU A 108 22.55 -10.87 28.22
CA GLU A 108 23.99 -10.57 28.24
C GLU A 108 24.82 -11.30 27.17
N ALA A 109 24.21 -12.21 26.40
CA ALA A 109 24.90 -12.90 25.33
C ALA A 109 25.45 -11.88 24.30
N PRO A 110 26.70 -12.02 23.81
CA PRO A 110 27.33 -11.01 22.96
C PRO A 110 26.53 -10.61 21.70
N HIS A 111 25.82 -11.57 21.09
CA HIS A 111 24.94 -11.32 19.95
C HIS A 111 23.69 -10.51 20.33
N ASN A 112 23.06 -10.81 21.47
CA ASN A 112 21.92 -10.05 22.00
C ASN A 112 22.33 -8.62 22.34
N ARG A 113 23.48 -8.43 22.99
CA ARG A 113 24.00 -7.09 23.32
C ARG A 113 24.27 -6.25 22.08
N PHE A 114 24.75 -6.87 20.99
CA PHE A 114 24.94 -6.18 19.71
C PHE A 114 23.61 -5.75 19.10
N ILE A 115 22.66 -6.67 18.97
CA ILE A 115 21.31 -6.38 18.45
C ILE A 115 20.64 -5.29 19.27
N GLN A 116 20.68 -5.40 20.60
CA GLN A 116 20.11 -4.42 21.51
C GLN A 116 20.78 -3.05 21.35
N SER A 117 22.10 -3.00 21.12
CA SER A 117 22.80 -1.73 20.84
C SER A 117 22.34 -1.06 19.54
N LEU A 118 21.91 -1.84 18.54
CA LEU A 118 21.31 -1.29 17.30
C LEU A 118 19.88 -0.79 17.55
N LEU A 119 19.07 -1.59 18.26
CA LEU A 119 17.68 -1.23 18.60
C LEU A 119 17.59 -0.01 19.50
N GLU A 120 18.55 0.16 20.43
CA GLU A 120 18.68 1.30 21.33
C GLU A 120 19.49 2.47 20.72
N HIS A 121 19.84 2.39 19.44
CA HIS A 121 20.58 3.42 18.71
C HIS A 121 21.97 3.78 19.28
N ARG A 122 22.52 2.95 20.17
CA ARG A 122 23.89 3.09 20.71
C ARG A 122 24.94 2.81 19.64
N LEU A 123 24.61 1.94 18.68
CA LEU A 123 25.44 1.54 17.57
C LEU A 123 24.77 1.88 16.24
N ARG A 124 25.56 2.29 15.25
CA ARG A 124 25.09 2.47 13.87
C ARG A 124 25.94 1.66 12.90
N LEU A 125 25.26 1.02 11.96
CA LEU A 125 25.89 0.41 10.78
C LEU A 125 26.29 1.50 9.78
N HIS A 126 27.25 1.19 8.92
CA HIS A 126 27.57 2.01 7.76
C HIS A 126 26.31 2.24 6.90
N THR A 127 26.01 3.49 6.56
CA THR A 127 24.71 3.91 6.01
C THR A 127 24.58 3.76 4.50
N LEU A 128 25.70 3.69 3.77
CA LEU A 128 25.73 3.59 2.31
C LEU A 128 26.83 2.61 1.92
N LEU A 129 26.48 1.53 1.23
CA LEU A 129 27.44 0.60 0.64
C LEU A 129 27.54 0.95 -0.84
N THR A 130 28.73 1.30 -1.30
CA THR A 130 28.99 1.68 -2.70
C THR A 130 29.51 0.49 -3.52
N GLY A 131 30.01 -0.55 -2.85
CA GLY A 131 30.63 -1.71 -3.47
C GLY A 131 32.13 -1.52 -3.71
N GLU A 132 32.71 -0.42 -3.21
CA GLU A 132 34.14 -0.11 -3.38
C GLU A 132 35.03 -1.00 -2.51
N GLU A 133 34.55 -1.42 -1.35
CA GLU A 133 35.28 -2.31 -0.44
C GLU A 133 34.79 -3.76 -0.56
N ARG A 134 35.72 -4.71 -0.40
CA ARG A 134 35.42 -6.16 -0.50
C ARG A 134 34.28 -6.60 0.42
N TRP A 135 34.26 -6.12 1.67
CA TRP A 135 33.20 -6.49 2.61
C TRP A 135 31.82 -5.97 2.20
N GLU A 136 31.77 -4.83 1.49
CA GLU A 136 30.52 -4.31 0.93
C GLU A 136 30.02 -5.20 -0.19
N GLN A 137 30.92 -5.63 -1.07
CA GLN A 137 30.61 -6.58 -2.14
C GLN A 137 30.09 -7.91 -1.59
N GLU A 138 30.68 -8.38 -0.49
CA GLU A 138 30.22 -9.57 0.23
C GLU A 138 28.80 -9.35 0.79
N VAL A 139 28.54 -8.23 1.49
CA VAL A 139 27.18 -7.91 1.97
C VAL A 139 26.19 -7.80 0.80
N MET A 140 26.54 -7.13 -0.29
CA MET A 140 25.66 -6.99 -1.45
C MET A 140 25.36 -8.34 -2.12
N ALA A 141 26.35 -9.26 -2.16
CA ALA A 141 26.14 -10.62 -2.64
C ALA A 141 25.15 -11.39 -1.76
N GLU A 142 25.23 -11.21 -0.43
CA GLU A 142 24.25 -11.75 0.52
C GLU A 142 22.84 -11.25 0.23
N LEU A 143 22.67 -9.94 0.08
CA LEU A 143 21.36 -9.35 -0.16
C LEU A 143 20.75 -9.81 -1.48
N ARG A 144 21.56 -9.93 -2.54
CA ARG A 144 21.10 -10.52 -3.82
C ARG A 144 20.63 -11.96 -3.64
N SER A 145 21.41 -12.78 -2.95
CA SER A 145 21.02 -14.18 -2.67
C SER A 145 19.73 -14.25 -1.84
N MET A 146 19.56 -13.38 -0.84
CA MET A 146 18.32 -13.27 -0.06
C MET A 146 17.12 -12.88 -0.91
N ILE A 147 17.26 -11.93 -1.84
CA ILE A 147 16.21 -11.52 -2.78
C ILE A 147 15.80 -12.69 -3.69
N GLU A 148 16.78 -13.41 -4.24
CA GLU A 148 16.54 -14.59 -5.09
C GLU A 148 15.80 -15.70 -4.32
N LEU A 149 16.24 -16.00 -3.10
CA LEU A 149 15.59 -16.99 -2.22
C LEU A 149 14.15 -16.62 -1.86
N TYR A 150 13.92 -15.35 -1.51
CA TYR A 150 12.58 -14.85 -1.18
C TYR A 150 11.62 -14.91 -2.38
N THR A 151 12.16 -14.77 -3.60
CA THR A 151 11.39 -14.86 -4.84
C THR A 151 11.12 -16.31 -5.24
N ALA A 152 12.13 -17.18 -5.16
CA ALA A 152 12.06 -18.57 -5.61
C ALA A 152 11.31 -19.49 -4.63
N ARG A 153 11.35 -19.18 -3.32
CA ARG A 153 10.71 -19.93 -2.23
C ARG A 153 10.87 -21.46 -2.30
N PRO A 154 12.12 -21.98 -2.38
CA PRO A 154 12.37 -23.42 -2.21
C PRO A 154 11.88 -23.89 -0.84
N LYS A 155 11.72 -25.20 -0.63
CA LYS A 155 11.12 -25.75 0.60
C LYS A 155 11.77 -25.26 1.91
N GLU A 156 13.07 -24.99 1.90
CA GLU A 156 13.86 -24.55 3.05
C GLU A 156 14.14 -23.03 3.08
N TRP A 157 13.42 -22.23 2.28
CA TRP A 157 13.73 -20.82 2.05
C TRP A 157 13.80 -19.97 3.32
N GLU A 158 12.95 -20.23 4.32
CA GLU A 158 12.96 -19.50 5.60
C GLU A 158 14.28 -19.68 6.36
N PHE A 159 14.82 -20.92 6.42
CA PHE A 159 16.09 -21.21 7.06
C PHE A 159 17.26 -20.53 6.33
N LEU A 160 17.27 -20.63 5.01
CA LEU A 160 18.31 -20.04 4.17
C LEU A 160 18.31 -18.51 4.27
N LEU A 161 17.12 -17.91 4.30
CA LEU A 161 16.95 -16.47 4.39
C LEU A 161 17.34 -15.94 5.79
N ALA A 162 16.98 -16.65 6.86
CA ALA A 162 17.45 -16.33 8.21
C ALA A 162 18.99 -16.42 8.31
N SER A 163 19.60 -17.46 7.73
CA SER A 163 21.06 -17.61 7.66
C SER A 163 21.71 -16.44 6.91
N GLY A 164 21.15 -16.04 5.77
CA GLY A 164 21.63 -14.89 4.99
C GLY A 164 21.62 -13.59 5.79
N MET A 165 20.56 -13.35 6.58
CA MET A 165 20.48 -12.19 7.47
C MET A 165 21.59 -12.21 8.54
N TYR A 166 21.81 -13.33 9.23
CA TYR A 166 22.89 -13.44 10.22
C TYR A 166 24.26 -13.20 9.59
N ARG A 167 24.49 -13.76 8.40
CA ARG A 167 25.74 -13.57 7.64
C ARG A 167 25.93 -12.11 7.27
N ALA A 168 24.91 -11.44 6.72
CA ALA A 168 24.96 -10.02 6.40
C ALA A 168 25.29 -9.14 7.63
N LEU A 169 24.62 -9.36 8.77
CA LEU A 169 24.89 -8.62 10.02
C LEU A 169 26.32 -8.87 10.54
N SER A 170 26.82 -10.10 10.43
CA SER A 170 28.18 -10.45 10.86
C SER A 170 29.27 -9.72 10.05
N LEU A 171 29.03 -9.44 8.76
CA LEU A 171 29.98 -8.75 7.90
C LEU A 171 30.16 -7.28 8.32
N PHE A 172 29.09 -6.60 8.75
CA PHE A 172 29.21 -5.25 9.32
C PHE A 172 30.08 -5.23 10.59
N LEU A 173 29.90 -6.25 11.45
CA LEU A 173 30.63 -6.41 12.69
C LEU A 173 32.12 -6.68 12.46
N ASN A 174 32.42 -7.73 11.70
CA ASN A 174 33.78 -8.23 11.52
C ASN A 174 34.70 -7.22 10.84
N ASN A 175 34.15 -6.31 10.05
CA ASN A 175 34.92 -5.29 9.34
C ASN A 175 35.02 -3.96 10.11
N GLY A 176 34.57 -3.91 11.37
CA GLY A 176 34.59 -2.69 12.19
C GLY A 176 33.74 -1.56 11.60
N LYS A 177 32.76 -1.89 10.77
CA LYS A 177 31.89 -0.95 10.05
C LYS A 177 30.68 -0.53 10.87
N THR A 178 30.74 -0.86 12.16
CA THR A 178 29.88 -0.31 13.20
C THR A 178 30.60 0.84 13.85
N LYS A 179 29.94 1.99 13.95
CA LYS A 179 30.47 3.12 14.72
C LYS A 179 29.62 3.29 15.96
N PRO A 180 30.22 3.60 17.14
CA PRO A 180 29.46 4.24 18.19
C PRO A 180 28.74 5.41 17.53
N SER A 181 27.45 5.57 17.82
CA SER A 181 26.74 6.76 17.38
C SER A 181 27.56 7.97 17.84
N LYS A 182 28.21 8.72 16.92
CA LYS A 182 29.13 9.79 17.29
C LYS A 182 28.31 10.87 18.00
N GLY A 183 28.59 11.07 19.28
CA GLY A 183 28.04 12.16 20.09
C GLY A 183 28.40 13.54 19.54
N ARG A 184 27.63 14.06 18.58
CA ARG A 184 26.96 15.36 18.78
C ARG A 184 25.82 15.06 19.74
N PRO A 185 25.51 15.85 20.78
CA PRO A 185 24.60 15.44 21.85
C PRO A 185 23.33 14.79 21.27
N ILE A 186 23.37 13.45 21.22
CA ILE A 186 22.41 12.58 20.53
C ILE A 186 21.05 12.80 21.15
N HIS A 187 21.06 13.17 22.43
CA HIS A 187 19.90 13.57 23.17
C HIS A 187 19.06 14.61 22.42
N LYS A 188 19.60 15.73 21.90
CA LYS A 188 18.68 16.75 21.35
C LYS A 188 18.05 16.39 20.02
N SER A 189 18.76 15.75 19.08
CA SER A 189 18.17 15.38 17.78
C SER A 189 17.31 14.12 17.88
N GLU A 190 17.75 13.11 18.62
CA GLU A 190 16.99 11.88 18.81
C GLU A 190 15.78 12.10 19.71
N VAL A 191 15.90 12.89 20.79
CA VAL A 191 14.74 13.29 21.61
C VAL A 191 13.76 14.08 20.75
N LYS A 192 14.21 14.99 19.88
CA LYS A 192 13.31 15.67 18.94
C LYS A 192 12.61 14.71 17.98
N MET A 193 13.32 13.72 17.43
CA MET A 193 12.68 12.73 16.56
C MET A 193 11.72 11.81 17.32
N ARG A 194 12.05 11.42 18.55
CA ARG A 194 11.15 10.69 19.44
C ARG A 194 9.92 11.51 19.79
N GLN A 195 10.10 12.79 20.15
CA GLN A 195 9.03 13.74 20.38
C GLN A 195 8.16 13.93 19.12
N LEU A 196 8.76 13.97 17.93
CA LEU A 196 8.00 14.03 16.67
C LEU A 196 7.17 12.76 16.46
N ARG A 197 7.75 11.57 16.64
CA ARG A 197 7.01 10.28 16.56
C ARG A 197 5.88 10.22 17.57
N GLN A 198 6.14 10.64 18.81
CA GLN A 198 5.13 10.76 19.87
C GLN A 198 4.03 11.76 19.51
N ALA A 199 4.38 12.91 18.96
CA ALA A 199 3.41 13.91 18.50
C ALA A 199 2.49 13.34 17.42
N ILE A 200 3.05 12.59 16.46
CA ILE A 200 2.25 11.96 15.41
C ILE A 200 1.35 10.88 16.00
N GLY A 201 1.88 9.98 16.84
CA GLY A 201 1.08 8.96 17.53
C GLY A 201 -0.07 9.59 18.31
N TYR A 202 0.22 10.64 19.08
CA TYR A 202 -0.78 11.37 19.85
C TYR A 202 -1.88 11.99 18.97
N ILE A 203 -1.55 12.52 17.80
CA ILE A 203 -2.53 13.01 16.83
C ILE A 203 -3.42 11.85 16.32
N HIS A 204 -2.86 10.68 16.02
CA HIS A 204 -3.64 9.52 15.56
C HIS A 204 -4.53 8.93 16.65
N ASP A 205 -4.10 8.94 17.90
CA ASP A 205 -4.89 8.40 19.01
C ASP A 205 -6.03 9.35 19.44
N HIS A 206 -5.97 10.61 19.01
CA HIS A 206 -6.86 11.68 19.50
C HIS A 206 -7.37 12.62 18.41
N TYR A 207 -7.40 12.19 17.16
CA TYR A 207 -7.89 13.03 16.06
C TYR A 207 -9.38 13.34 16.18
N ASP A 208 -10.13 12.48 16.87
CA ASP A 208 -11.59 12.45 16.99
C ASP A 208 -12.16 13.47 18.01
N ARG A 209 -11.29 14.16 18.74
CA ARG A 209 -11.66 15.20 19.71
C ARG A 209 -10.98 16.54 19.41
N GLU A 210 -11.39 17.60 20.08
CA GLU A 210 -10.72 18.89 19.98
C GLU A 210 -9.25 18.75 20.41
N LEU A 211 -8.35 19.20 19.54
CA LEU A 211 -6.91 19.02 19.71
C LEU A 211 -6.19 20.24 19.13
N SER A 212 -5.59 21.03 20.02
CA SER A 212 -4.84 22.24 19.68
C SER A 212 -3.35 21.96 19.50
N ILE A 213 -2.61 22.94 18.97
CA ILE A 213 -1.15 22.84 18.90
C ILE A 213 -0.53 22.87 20.29
N GLN A 214 -1.15 23.55 21.25
CA GLN A 214 -0.72 23.59 22.65
C GLN A 214 -0.79 22.19 23.28
N ASP A 215 -1.88 21.45 23.07
CA ASP A 215 -2.05 20.10 23.63
C ASP A 215 -0.96 19.14 23.13
N ILE A 216 -0.68 19.17 21.83
CA ILE A 216 0.36 18.32 21.21
C ILE A 216 1.76 18.72 21.72
N ALA A 217 2.00 20.03 21.84
CA ALA A 217 3.26 20.59 22.31
C ALA A 217 3.51 20.25 23.79
N GLU A 218 2.47 20.32 24.63
CA GLU A 218 2.51 19.96 26.05
C GLU A 218 2.75 18.45 26.22
N PHE A 219 2.03 17.60 25.48
CA PHE A 219 2.19 16.14 25.51
C PHE A 219 3.64 15.70 25.27
N ILE A 220 4.34 16.34 24.33
CA ILE A 220 5.73 16.01 24.02
C ILE A 220 6.75 16.88 24.76
N SER A 221 6.30 17.77 25.66
CA SER A 221 7.15 18.73 26.37
C SER A 221 8.03 19.59 25.44
N MET A 222 7.44 20.16 24.38
CA MET A 222 8.11 21.02 23.40
C MET A 222 7.36 22.35 23.26
N ASN A 223 8.08 23.44 22.98
CA ASN A 223 7.43 24.71 22.66
C ASN A 223 6.64 24.62 21.33
N PRO A 224 5.42 25.19 21.22
CA PRO A 224 4.59 25.13 20.00
C PRO A 224 5.30 25.59 18.72
N PHE A 225 6.10 26.67 18.77
CA PHE A 225 6.84 27.17 17.60
C PHE A 225 7.94 26.19 17.19
N GLN A 226 8.60 25.55 18.15
CA GLN A 226 9.60 24.53 17.89
C GLN A 226 8.96 23.28 17.27
N LEU A 227 7.81 22.85 17.79
CA LEU A 227 7.05 21.74 17.24
C LEU A 227 6.62 22.04 15.80
N ILE A 228 6.03 23.20 15.52
CA ILE A 228 5.64 23.59 14.16
C ILE A 228 6.84 23.53 13.21
N ARG A 229 7.98 24.10 13.61
CA ARG A 229 9.19 24.12 12.78
C ARG A 229 9.73 22.72 12.54
N LEU A 230 9.83 21.90 13.58
CA LEU A 230 10.29 20.51 13.50
C LEU A 230 9.37 19.67 12.62
N PHE A 231 8.07 19.71 12.89
CA PHE A 231 7.05 18.96 12.17
C PHE A 231 7.02 19.37 10.70
N ARG A 232 7.10 20.68 10.37
CA ARG A 232 7.21 21.14 8.98
C ARG A 232 8.51 20.70 8.31
N SER A 233 9.64 20.79 9.01
CA SER A 233 10.92 20.40 8.43
C SER A 233 11.00 18.91 8.10
N CYS A 234 10.29 18.07 8.85
CA CYS A 234 10.28 16.63 8.63
C CYS A 234 9.13 16.19 7.71
N THR A 235 7.93 16.73 7.88
CA THR A 235 6.69 16.26 7.22
C THR A 235 6.20 17.14 6.08
N GLY A 236 6.76 18.34 5.91
CA GLY A 236 6.23 19.35 4.99
C GLY A 236 4.92 20.01 5.43
N LYS A 237 4.35 19.61 6.57
CA LYS A 237 3.07 20.13 7.11
C LYS A 237 3.24 20.65 8.52
N THR A 238 2.36 21.54 8.96
CA THR A 238 2.16 21.77 10.41
C THR A 238 1.48 20.58 11.07
N PRO A 239 1.57 20.44 12.40
CA PRO A 239 0.81 19.42 13.13
C PRO A 239 -0.71 19.53 12.89
N ILE A 240 -1.24 20.75 12.79
CA ILE A 240 -2.68 20.99 12.56
C ILE A 240 -3.10 20.61 11.13
N GLU A 241 -2.28 20.92 10.13
CA GLU A 241 -2.53 20.46 8.75
C GLU A 241 -2.46 18.93 8.62
N TYR A 242 -1.60 18.28 9.42
CA TYR A 242 -1.55 16.82 9.51
C TYR A 242 -2.79 16.25 10.18
N LEU A 243 -3.19 16.79 11.34
CA LEU A 243 -4.44 16.44 12.04
C LEU A 243 -5.66 16.55 11.11
N HIS A 244 -5.80 17.65 10.39
CA HIS A 244 -6.90 17.82 9.42
C HIS A 244 -6.93 16.72 8.36
N SER A 245 -5.76 16.31 7.86
CA SER A 245 -5.70 15.22 6.89
C SER A 245 -6.16 13.88 7.47
N CYS A 246 -5.82 13.58 8.74
CA CYS A 246 -6.32 12.38 9.43
C CYS A 246 -7.86 12.43 9.58
N ARG A 247 -8.40 13.57 10.04
CA ARG A 247 -9.83 13.74 10.26
C ARG A 247 -10.64 13.65 8.96
N VAL A 248 -10.19 14.30 7.88
CA VAL A 248 -10.89 14.24 6.58
C VAL A 248 -10.94 12.82 6.04
N ARG A 249 -9.85 12.06 6.17
CA ARG A 249 -9.81 10.67 5.73
C ARG A 249 -10.82 9.80 6.47
N GLU A 250 -10.88 9.91 7.78
CA GLU A 250 -11.89 9.16 8.55
C GLU A 250 -13.31 9.64 8.20
N ALA A 251 -13.50 10.93 7.95
CA ALA A 251 -14.79 11.46 7.51
C ALA A 251 -15.23 10.85 6.17
N VAL A 252 -14.32 10.72 5.19
CA VAL A 252 -14.59 10.03 3.92
C VAL A 252 -15.03 8.59 4.19
N ARG A 253 -14.31 7.85 5.04
CA ARG A 253 -14.68 6.48 5.42
C ARG A 253 -16.08 6.40 6.03
N LEU A 254 -16.40 7.27 6.98
CA LEU A 254 -17.72 7.31 7.63
C LEU A 254 -18.84 7.72 6.67
N LEU A 255 -18.56 8.64 5.73
CA LEU A 255 -19.51 9.06 4.69
C LEU A 255 -19.86 7.90 3.72
N GLN A 256 -18.89 7.03 3.45
CA GLN A 256 -19.02 5.85 2.58
C GLN A 256 -19.66 4.65 3.26
N THR A 257 -19.35 4.43 4.53
CA THR A 257 -19.66 3.17 5.23
C THR A 257 -20.82 3.25 6.23
N THR A 258 -21.34 4.46 6.51
CA THR A 258 -22.35 4.64 7.56
C THR A 258 -23.46 5.61 7.17
N ASP A 259 -24.63 5.45 7.80
CA ASP A 259 -25.78 6.35 7.63
C ASP A 259 -25.77 7.64 8.47
N LYS A 260 -24.72 7.85 9.27
CA LYS A 260 -24.58 8.97 10.21
C LYS A 260 -24.87 10.32 9.55
N LYS A 261 -25.58 11.24 10.20
CA LYS A 261 -25.78 12.59 9.66
C LYS A 261 -24.43 13.29 9.44
N ILE A 262 -24.31 14.18 8.44
CA ILE A 262 -23.04 14.88 8.12
C ILE A 262 -22.50 15.61 9.38
N MET A 263 -23.41 16.21 10.15
CA MET A 263 -23.09 16.82 11.44
C MET A 263 -22.45 15.82 12.42
N GLN A 264 -22.99 14.60 12.53
CA GLN A 264 -22.41 13.58 13.39
C GLN A 264 -21.02 13.14 12.90
N VAL A 265 -20.83 13.00 11.58
CA VAL A 265 -19.51 12.69 11.00
C VAL A 265 -18.50 13.79 11.35
N ALA A 266 -18.89 15.07 11.27
CA ALA A 266 -18.03 16.18 11.67
C ALA A 266 -17.67 16.13 13.17
N MET A 267 -18.61 15.73 14.03
CA MET A 267 -18.37 15.57 15.48
C MET A 267 -17.45 14.38 15.76
N ASP A 268 -17.74 13.21 15.20
CA ASP A 268 -16.99 11.96 15.40
C ASP A 268 -15.55 12.03 14.86
N THR A 269 -15.27 12.98 13.97
CA THR A 269 -13.93 13.23 13.43
C THR A 269 -13.26 14.45 14.06
N GLY A 270 -13.77 14.95 15.19
CA GLY A 270 -13.13 15.97 16.00
C GLY A 270 -13.14 17.39 15.44
N PHE A 271 -13.92 17.68 14.39
CA PHE A 271 -14.00 19.04 13.85
C PHE A 271 -14.85 19.99 14.72
N GLY A 272 -15.78 19.46 15.52
CA GLY A 272 -16.63 20.21 16.46
C GLY A 272 -17.61 21.20 15.82
N ASN A 273 -17.39 21.59 14.56
CA ASN A 273 -18.17 22.59 13.84
C ASN A 273 -18.34 22.18 12.37
N LEU A 274 -19.60 22.10 11.93
CA LEU A 274 -19.98 21.71 10.58
C LEU A 274 -19.44 22.66 9.50
N SER A 275 -19.44 23.97 9.74
CA SER A 275 -18.94 24.97 8.78
C SER A 275 -17.44 24.82 8.57
N TYR A 276 -16.71 24.61 9.67
CA TYR A 276 -15.27 24.39 9.62
C TYR A 276 -14.92 23.05 8.95
N PHE A 277 -15.63 21.98 9.33
CA PHE A 277 -15.54 20.68 8.67
C PHE A 277 -15.73 20.79 7.16
N ASN A 278 -16.80 21.45 6.69
CA ASN A 278 -17.07 21.59 5.26
C ASN A 278 -15.95 22.32 4.52
N ALA A 279 -15.39 23.39 5.11
CA ALA A 279 -14.31 24.16 4.51
C ALA A 279 -13.02 23.32 4.38
N VAL A 280 -12.64 22.62 5.46
CA VAL A 280 -11.46 21.75 5.45
C VAL A 280 -11.68 20.54 4.54
N PHE A 281 -12.82 19.85 4.65
CA PHE A 281 -13.15 18.71 3.81
C PHE A 281 -13.07 19.05 2.32
N ARG A 282 -13.63 20.20 1.90
CA ARG A 282 -13.57 20.64 0.51
C ARG A 282 -12.14 20.99 0.07
N LYS A 283 -11.34 21.61 0.96
CA LYS A 283 -9.93 21.89 0.67
C LYS A 283 -9.14 20.62 0.35
N TYR A 284 -9.42 19.51 1.04
CA TYR A 284 -8.69 18.26 0.89
C TYR A 284 -9.28 17.32 -0.16
N THR A 285 -10.60 17.32 -0.37
CA THR A 285 -11.29 16.37 -1.28
C THR A 285 -11.81 16.99 -2.56
N GLN A 286 -11.71 18.31 -2.71
CA GLN A 286 -12.27 19.10 -3.82
C GLN A 286 -13.80 19.00 -3.99
N CYS A 287 -14.53 18.34 -3.09
CA CYS A 287 -16.00 18.24 -3.11
C CYS A 287 -16.62 18.42 -1.71
N THR A 288 -17.96 18.45 -1.60
CA THR A 288 -18.64 18.58 -0.30
C THR A 288 -18.95 17.20 0.31
N PRO A 289 -19.09 17.09 1.64
CA PRO A 289 -19.47 15.84 2.31
C PRO A 289 -20.80 15.26 1.78
N THR A 290 -21.77 16.12 1.48
CA THR A 290 -23.06 15.70 0.91
C THR A 290 -22.90 15.15 -0.51
N VAL A 291 -22.11 15.82 -1.36
CA VAL A 291 -21.81 15.31 -2.71
C VAL A 291 -21.09 13.98 -2.62
N MET A 292 -20.09 13.88 -1.74
CA MET A 292 -19.38 12.63 -1.46
C MET A 292 -20.37 11.53 -1.07
N ARG A 293 -21.23 11.75 -0.08
CA ARG A 293 -22.23 10.77 0.36
C ARG A 293 -23.24 10.38 -0.71
N ASN A 294 -23.81 11.35 -1.42
CA ASN A 294 -24.83 11.09 -2.44
C ASN A 294 -24.24 10.33 -3.62
N SER A 295 -22.95 10.54 -3.91
CA SER A 295 -22.22 9.69 -4.86
C SER A 295 -22.18 8.21 -4.44
N TYR A 296 -22.55 7.88 -3.20
CA TYR A 296 -22.69 6.51 -2.68
C TYR A 296 -24.13 6.11 -2.31
N ARG A 297 -25.13 7.02 -2.32
CA ARG A 297 -26.44 6.78 -1.66
C ARG A 297 -27.73 6.91 -2.47
N THR A 298 -27.78 7.63 -3.58
CA THR A 298 -29.10 8.03 -4.11
C THR A 298 -29.95 6.89 -4.69
N LEU A 299 -31.24 6.94 -4.36
CA LEU A 299 -32.32 5.99 -4.63
C LEU A 299 -33.00 6.33 -5.96
N GLU A 300 -32.58 5.65 -7.02
CA GLU A 300 -33.36 5.34 -8.24
C GLU A 300 -33.49 3.80 -8.27
N PRO A 301 -34.34 3.17 -9.10
CA PRO A 301 -34.46 1.72 -9.13
C PRO A 301 -33.07 1.09 -9.21
N ARG A 302 -32.69 0.37 -8.15
CA ARG A 302 -31.42 -0.36 -8.00
C ARG A 302 -31.40 -1.60 -8.89
N THR A 303 -32.09 -1.55 -10.01
CA THR A 303 -32.05 -2.57 -11.04
C THR A 303 -30.80 -2.34 -11.89
N LEU A 304 -30.15 -3.42 -12.27
CA LEU A 304 -29.09 -3.34 -13.25
C LEU A 304 -29.66 -2.88 -14.60
N PRO A 305 -28.85 -2.26 -15.48
CA PRO A 305 -29.31 -1.88 -16.80
C PRO A 305 -29.78 -3.11 -17.58
N GLN A 306 -30.63 -2.92 -18.59
CA GLN A 306 -31.11 -4.04 -19.42
C GLN A 306 -29.93 -4.87 -19.97
N GLY A 307 -30.02 -6.20 -19.84
CA GLY A 307 -28.97 -7.13 -20.27
C GLY A 307 -27.88 -7.41 -19.23
N TRP A 308 -27.85 -6.66 -18.12
CA TRP A 308 -26.97 -6.93 -16.99
C TRP A 308 -27.64 -7.79 -15.93
N VAL A 309 -26.89 -8.73 -15.37
CA VAL A 309 -27.32 -9.69 -14.36
C VAL A 309 -26.23 -9.77 -13.29
N SER A 310 -26.58 -10.18 -12.07
CA SER A 310 -25.59 -10.47 -11.03
C SER A 310 -25.82 -11.81 -10.35
N ALA A 311 -24.74 -12.47 -9.94
CA ALA A 311 -24.77 -13.74 -9.24
C ALA A 311 -23.53 -13.93 -8.36
N ASP A 312 -23.67 -14.71 -7.29
CA ASP A 312 -22.53 -15.24 -6.56
C ASP A 312 -21.90 -16.40 -7.34
N ILE A 313 -20.58 -16.40 -7.40
CA ILE A 313 -19.76 -17.47 -7.98
C ILE A 313 -19.07 -18.20 -6.83
N GLY A 314 -19.20 -19.53 -6.81
CA GLY A 314 -18.70 -20.38 -5.72
C GLY A 314 -19.65 -20.45 -4.53
N SER A 315 -19.22 -21.17 -3.49
CA SER A 315 -20.01 -21.40 -2.27
C SER A 315 -19.27 -20.93 -1.01
N GLY A 316 -20.01 -20.67 0.07
CA GLY A 316 -19.44 -20.39 1.39
C GLY A 316 -19.04 -18.93 1.66
N GLY A 317 -19.66 -17.97 0.98
CA GLY A 317 -19.53 -16.53 1.28
C GLY A 317 -20.87 -15.89 1.63
N ALA A 318 -20.83 -14.73 2.29
CA ALA A 318 -22.00 -13.87 2.47
C ALA A 318 -22.61 -13.50 1.11
N GLU A 319 -23.94 -13.51 1.04
CA GLU A 319 -24.70 -13.25 -0.20
C GLU A 319 -24.37 -11.86 -0.76
N GLY A 320 -23.99 -11.82 -2.03
CA GLY A 320 -23.66 -10.59 -2.73
C GLY A 320 -24.86 -9.90 -3.34
N SER A 321 -24.66 -8.66 -3.81
CA SER A 321 -25.70 -7.91 -4.52
C SER A 321 -25.07 -6.90 -5.47
N ALA A 322 -25.75 -6.59 -6.57
CA ALA A 322 -25.35 -5.51 -7.46
C ALA A 322 -26.52 -4.58 -7.78
N SER A 323 -26.20 -3.30 -7.99
CA SER A 323 -27.15 -2.27 -8.40
C SER A 323 -26.48 -1.23 -9.27
N SER A 324 -27.26 -0.46 -10.03
CA SER A 324 -26.74 0.63 -10.85
C SER A 324 -27.46 1.94 -10.56
N MET A 325 -26.75 3.06 -10.70
CA MET A 325 -27.32 4.41 -10.58
C MET A 325 -26.43 5.43 -11.30
N ASN A 326 -27.01 6.32 -12.13
CA ASN A 326 -26.28 7.39 -12.82
C ASN A 326 -25.03 6.89 -13.58
N GLN A 327 -25.16 5.79 -14.32
CA GLN A 327 -24.06 5.13 -15.06
C GLN A 327 -22.91 4.59 -14.16
N ALA A 328 -23.12 4.52 -12.86
CA ALA A 328 -22.25 3.85 -11.90
C ALA A 328 -22.86 2.50 -11.46
N TYR A 329 -22.01 1.54 -11.12
CA TYR A 329 -22.36 0.24 -10.59
C TYR A 329 -21.85 0.12 -9.15
N TYR A 330 -22.69 -0.43 -8.28
CA TYR A 330 -22.39 -0.71 -6.89
C TYR A 330 -22.49 -2.21 -6.69
N VAL A 331 -21.38 -2.83 -6.31
CA VAL A 331 -21.27 -4.27 -6.21
C VAL A 331 -20.80 -4.62 -4.82
N ASN A 332 -21.64 -5.35 -4.09
CA ASN A 332 -21.31 -5.94 -2.80
C ASN A 332 -20.96 -7.41 -3.04
N GLY A 333 -19.72 -7.80 -2.76
CA GLY A 333 -19.27 -9.16 -2.95
C GLY A 333 -18.72 -9.79 -1.69
N GLY A 334 -19.27 -10.95 -1.32
CA GLY A 334 -18.68 -11.84 -0.32
C GLY A 334 -17.59 -12.73 -0.92
N GLY A 335 -17.30 -13.84 -0.23
CA GLY A 335 -16.43 -14.90 -0.75
C GLY A 335 -14.95 -14.78 -0.38
N PHE A 336 -14.26 -15.92 -0.37
CA PHE A 336 -12.91 -16.05 0.15
C PHE A 336 -11.85 -15.53 -0.82
N ASP A 337 -11.86 -15.87 -2.11
CA ASP A 337 -10.88 -15.29 -3.04
C ASP A 337 -11.30 -15.46 -4.50
N ILE A 338 -10.68 -14.65 -5.37
CA ILE A 338 -10.66 -14.86 -6.82
C ILE A 338 -9.26 -15.36 -7.19
N GLY A 339 -9.14 -16.64 -7.50
CA GLY A 339 -7.86 -17.29 -7.75
C GLY A 339 -7.80 -18.73 -7.23
N GLY A 340 -6.65 -19.38 -7.43
CA GLY A 340 -6.53 -20.80 -7.10
C GLY A 340 -7.34 -21.66 -8.07
N GLU A 341 -7.73 -22.86 -7.63
CA GLU A 341 -8.52 -23.81 -8.43
C GLU A 341 -10.03 -23.47 -8.44
N ARG A 342 -10.51 -22.73 -7.44
CA ARG A 342 -11.93 -22.36 -7.28
C ARG A 342 -12.11 -20.94 -6.77
N ASP A 343 -13.00 -20.20 -7.42
CA ASP A 343 -13.34 -18.82 -7.07
C ASP A 343 -14.52 -18.75 -6.09
N ALA A 344 -14.51 -17.72 -5.24
CA ALA A 344 -15.61 -17.35 -4.37
C ALA A 344 -15.75 -15.81 -4.33
N PHE A 345 -16.73 -15.26 -5.05
CA PHE A 345 -16.93 -13.81 -5.21
C PHE A 345 -18.33 -13.46 -5.76
N HIS A 346 -18.70 -12.18 -5.80
CA HIS A 346 -19.92 -11.72 -6.48
C HIS A 346 -19.61 -11.08 -7.83
N TYR A 347 -20.40 -11.43 -8.84
CA TYR A 347 -20.18 -11.01 -10.23
C TYR A 347 -21.41 -10.28 -10.80
N CYS A 348 -21.22 -9.05 -11.26
CA CYS A 348 -22.21 -8.25 -11.99
C CYS A 348 -21.78 -8.13 -13.45
N TYR A 349 -22.53 -8.69 -14.39
CA TYR A 349 -22.04 -8.97 -15.74
C TYR A 349 -23.09 -8.83 -16.84
N THR A 350 -22.60 -8.74 -18.08
CA THR A 350 -23.35 -8.90 -19.32
C THR A 350 -22.64 -9.90 -20.24
N LYS A 351 -23.30 -10.33 -21.32
CA LYS A 351 -22.72 -11.21 -22.34
C LYS A 351 -22.14 -10.38 -23.49
N TRP A 352 -21.01 -10.80 -24.03
CA TRP A 352 -20.39 -10.19 -25.21
C TRP A 352 -19.87 -11.24 -26.18
N THR A 353 -19.78 -10.89 -27.46
CA THR A 353 -19.29 -11.77 -28.52
C THR A 353 -18.19 -11.09 -29.32
N GLY A 354 -17.10 -11.81 -29.59
CA GLY A 354 -15.99 -11.34 -30.43
C GLY A 354 -14.96 -10.49 -29.68
N ASP A 355 -14.25 -9.66 -30.44
CA ASP A 355 -13.25 -8.74 -29.93
C ASP A 355 -13.89 -7.53 -29.22
N PHE A 356 -13.17 -6.96 -28.26
CA PHE A 356 -13.63 -5.80 -27.50
C PHE A 356 -12.49 -5.10 -26.79
N THR A 357 -12.73 -3.84 -26.46
CA THR A 357 -12.05 -3.14 -25.38
C THR A 357 -13.06 -2.82 -24.29
N VAL A 358 -12.76 -3.20 -23.04
CA VAL A 358 -13.55 -2.84 -21.87
C VAL A 358 -12.71 -2.05 -20.88
N SER A 359 -13.23 -0.94 -20.38
CA SER A 359 -12.60 -0.17 -19.31
C SER A 359 -13.62 0.36 -18.31
N CYS A 360 -13.17 0.66 -17.10
CA CYS A 360 -13.96 1.34 -16.08
C CYS A 360 -13.04 2.04 -15.09
N ARG A 361 -13.63 2.94 -14.29
CA ARG A 361 -13.00 3.51 -13.11
C ARG A 361 -13.51 2.81 -11.87
N ILE A 362 -12.60 2.25 -11.08
CA ILE A 362 -12.87 1.72 -9.74
C ILE A 362 -12.81 2.92 -8.79
N VAL A 363 -13.97 3.41 -8.36
CA VAL A 363 -14.13 4.65 -7.58
C VAL A 363 -13.88 4.44 -6.09
N CYS A 364 -14.26 3.28 -5.55
CA CYS A 364 -13.93 2.90 -4.19
C CYS A 364 -13.99 1.38 -3.99
N ILE A 365 -13.26 0.91 -2.99
CA ILE A 365 -13.34 -0.43 -2.44
C ILE A 365 -13.36 -0.31 -0.92
N VAL A 366 -14.44 -0.75 -0.28
CA VAL A 366 -14.55 -0.77 1.17
C VAL A 366 -13.68 -1.90 1.71
N ARG A 367 -12.75 -1.55 2.60
CA ARG A 367 -11.80 -2.51 3.17
C ARG A 367 -12.48 -3.47 4.15
N THR A 368 -12.76 -4.68 3.70
CA THR A 368 -13.06 -5.84 4.56
C THR A 368 -11.79 -6.58 4.96
N HIS A 369 -10.86 -6.74 4.00
CA HIS A 369 -9.57 -7.39 4.17
C HIS A 369 -8.53 -6.74 3.25
N ILE A 370 -7.24 -6.91 3.53
CA ILE A 370 -6.16 -6.41 2.66
C ILE A 370 -6.11 -7.09 1.28
N TRP A 371 -6.72 -8.28 1.17
CA TRP A 371 -6.78 -9.08 -0.05
C TRP A 371 -8.15 -9.09 -0.71
N ALA A 372 -9.08 -8.26 -0.23
CA ALA A 372 -10.32 -7.99 -0.95
C ALA A 372 -9.98 -7.46 -2.36
N LYS A 373 -10.81 -7.78 -3.35
CA LYS A 373 -10.55 -7.42 -4.75
C LYS A 373 -11.79 -6.83 -5.37
N ALA A 374 -11.62 -5.80 -6.20
CA ALA A 374 -12.66 -5.27 -7.06
C ALA A 374 -12.05 -4.95 -8.42
N GLY A 375 -12.71 -5.34 -9.51
CA GLY A 375 -12.12 -5.20 -10.84
C GLY A 375 -13.03 -5.56 -12.00
N ILE A 376 -12.50 -5.45 -13.21
CA ILE A 376 -13.14 -5.96 -14.44
C ILE A 376 -12.68 -7.39 -14.66
N MET A 377 -13.64 -8.30 -14.82
CA MET A 377 -13.39 -9.69 -15.14
C MET A 377 -14.09 -10.09 -16.44
N ILE A 378 -13.37 -10.84 -17.26
CA ILE A 378 -13.88 -11.59 -18.40
C ILE A 378 -13.76 -13.08 -18.09
N ARG A 379 -14.84 -13.84 -18.27
CA ARG A 379 -14.87 -15.28 -17.99
C ARG A 379 -15.73 -16.07 -18.97
N ASP A 380 -15.40 -17.36 -19.13
CA ASP A 380 -16.07 -18.26 -20.08
C ASP A 380 -17.44 -18.78 -19.61
N SER A 381 -17.62 -18.92 -18.31
CA SER A 381 -18.73 -19.63 -17.67
C SER A 381 -19.08 -18.97 -16.34
N LEU A 382 -20.12 -19.42 -15.64
CA LEU A 382 -20.46 -18.97 -14.27
C LEU A 382 -20.06 -19.99 -13.19
N ARG A 383 -19.20 -20.96 -13.54
CA ARG A 383 -18.71 -21.98 -12.61
C ARG A 383 -17.55 -21.47 -11.76
N ASP A 384 -17.40 -21.94 -10.53
CA ASP A 384 -16.30 -21.55 -9.64
C ASP A 384 -14.90 -21.94 -10.17
N ASP A 385 -14.84 -22.90 -11.09
CA ASP A 385 -13.61 -23.38 -11.73
C ASP A 385 -13.33 -22.75 -13.13
N GLY A 386 -14.18 -21.82 -13.60
CA GLY A 386 -14.16 -21.32 -14.98
C GLY A 386 -12.89 -20.55 -15.39
N LYS A 387 -12.55 -20.52 -16.68
CA LYS A 387 -11.43 -19.71 -17.17
C LYS A 387 -11.79 -18.23 -17.10
N PHE A 388 -10.84 -17.40 -16.67
CA PHE A 388 -11.05 -15.95 -16.60
C PHE A 388 -9.76 -15.18 -16.86
N ILE A 389 -9.92 -13.89 -17.14
CA ILE A 389 -8.91 -12.85 -16.93
C ILE A 389 -9.55 -11.71 -16.14
N HIS A 390 -8.84 -11.23 -15.12
CA HIS A 390 -9.37 -10.30 -14.13
C HIS A 390 -8.32 -9.23 -13.83
N MET A 391 -8.65 -7.98 -14.13
CA MET A 391 -7.85 -6.83 -13.75
C MET A 391 -8.53 -6.13 -12.57
N TYR A 392 -7.83 -6.05 -11.44
CA TYR A 392 -8.42 -5.65 -10.16
C TYR A 392 -7.55 -4.69 -9.38
N ALA A 393 -8.18 -3.98 -8.46
CA ALA A 393 -7.54 -3.28 -7.36
C ALA A 393 -7.87 -3.96 -6.02
N THR A 394 -7.03 -3.74 -5.02
CA THR A 394 -7.29 -4.10 -3.61
C THR A 394 -7.52 -2.85 -2.77
N PRO A 395 -8.04 -2.93 -1.53
CA PRO A 395 -8.22 -1.75 -0.67
C PRO A 395 -6.94 -1.02 -0.27
N HIS A 396 -5.76 -1.62 -0.49
CA HIS A 396 -4.46 -0.98 -0.35
C HIS A 396 -3.87 -0.59 -1.73
N SER A 397 -4.73 -0.47 -2.73
CA SER A 397 -4.49 -0.02 -4.09
C SER A 397 -3.49 -0.83 -4.93
N THR A 398 -3.09 -2.05 -4.51
CA THR A 398 -2.41 -2.98 -5.44
C THR A 398 -3.29 -3.25 -6.66
N LEU A 399 -2.79 -2.92 -7.85
CA LEU A 399 -3.38 -3.36 -9.10
C LEU A 399 -2.85 -4.76 -9.41
N GLY A 400 -3.74 -5.64 -9.84
CA GLY A 400 -3.41 -7.00 -10.22
C GLY A 400 -4.04 -7.37 -11.55
N LEU A 401 -3.36 -8.25 -12.27
CA LEU A 401 -3.90 -8.99 -13.39
C LEU A 401 -3.79 -10.47 -13.04
N ALA A 402 -4.90 -11.19 -13.03
CA ALA A 402 -4.91 -12.63 -12.81
C ALA A 402 -5.66 -13.31 -13.94
N TRP A 403 -5.19 -14.50 -14.36
CA TRP A 403 -5.93 -15.33 -15.30
C TRP A 403 -5.83 -16.81 -14.97
N ARG A 404 -6.87 -17.54 -15.34
CA ARG A 404 -6.93 -19.01 -15.25
C ARG A 404 -6.87 -19.59 -16.66
N PRO A 405 -5.78 -20.29 -17.05
CA PRO A 405 -5.60 -20.77 -18.43
C PRO A 405 -6.53 -21.95 -18.78
N ARG A 406 -6.88 -22.79 -17.79
CA ARG A 406 -7.72 -23.98 -17.94
C ARG A 406 -8.68 -24.09 -16.76
N ALA A 407 -9.88 -24.62 -17.00
CA ALA A 407 -10.84 -24.80 -15.92
C ALA A 407 -10.25 -25.66 -14.78
N GLY A 408 -10.41 -25.21 -13.54
CA GLY A 408 -9.90 -25.86 -12.34
C GLY A 408 -8.38 -25.79 -12.15
N ALA A 409 -7.62 -25.14 -13.03
CA ALA A 409 -6.18 -24.94 -12.83
C ALA A 409 -5.91 -23.78 -11.86
N ASP A 410 -4.72 -23.79 -11.26
CA ASP A 410 -4.22 -22.63 -10.53
C ASP A 410 -4.09 -21.40 -11.47
N CYS A 411 -4.16 -20.22 -10.87
CA CYS A 411 -4.19 -18.96 -11.58
C CYS A 411 -2.78 -18.36 -11.69
N GLU A 412 -2.45 -17.87 -12.88
CA GLU A 412 -1.32 -17.00 -13.08
C GLU A 412 -1.69 -15.59 -12.60
N LYS A 413 -0.77 -14.92 -11.91
CA LYS A 413 -1.02 -13.62 -11.28
C LYS A 413 0.18 -12.72 -11.49
N LEU A 414 -0.08 -11.56 -12.07
CA LEU A 414 0.81 -10.41 -12.08
C LEU A 414 0.24 -9.38 -11.12
N ARG A 415 1.09 -8.77 -10.31
CA ARG A 415 0.69 -7.73 -9.35
C ARG A 415 1.66 -6.59 -9.47
N THR A 416 1.15 -5.37 -9.35
CA THR A 416 2.01 -4.25 -9.02
C THR A 416 2.39 -4.42 -7.55
N TYR A 417 3.57 -4.98 -7.26
CA TYR A 417 4.01 -5.16 -5.88
C TYR A 417 4.16 -3.78 -5.23
N HIS A 418 3.20 -3.41 -4.37
CA HIS A 418 3.24 -2.15 -3.60
C HIS A 418 3.27 -0.84 -4.42
N HIS A 419 2.94 -0.86 -5.72
CA HIS A 419 3.09 0.31 -6.59
C HIS A 419 1.86 1.22 -6.71
N VAL A 420 0.94 1.20 -5.73
CA VAL A 420 -0.01 2.30 -5.54
C VAL A 420 -0.30 2.33 -4.03
N ASN A 421 0.53 3.01 -3.24
CA ASN A 421 0.13 3.42 -1.89
C ASN A 421 -0.09 4.93 -2.00
N CYS A 422 -1.21 5.51 -1.59
CA CYS A 422 -2.00 5.25 -0.39
C CYS A 422 -3.39 5.85 -0.65
N LEU A 423 -4.46 5.17 -0.22
CA LEU A 423 -5.82 5.73 -0.12
C LEU A 423 -6.21 6.72 -1.23
N ASP A 424 -6.47 6.25 -2.44
CA ASP A 424 -7.41 6.92 -3.35
C ASP A 424 -7.59 6.06 -4.61
N THR A 425 -8.54 5.13 -4.52
CA THR A 425 -9.49 5.07 -5.64
C THR A 425 -10.07 6.48 -5.82
N PRO A 426 -10.11 7.05 -7.04
CA PRO A 426 -10.35 6.30 -8.27
C PRO A 426 -9.10 5.84 -9.04
N VAL A 427 -9.13 4.61 -9.56
CA VAL A 427 -8.19 4.10 -10.58
C VAL A 427 -8.95 3.54 -11.77
N PHE A 428 -8.44 3.74 -12.98
CA PHE A 428 -9.03 3.18 -14.19
C PHE A 428 -8.31 1.90 -14.58
N VAL A 429 -9.07 0.88 -14.99
CA VAL A 429 -8.57 -0.39 -15.47
C VAL A 429 -9.17 -0.70 -16.84
N LYS A 430 -8.40 -1.38 -17.71
CA LYS A 430 -8.80 -1.72 -19.08
C LYS A 430 -8.28 -3.10 -19.45
N LEU A 431 -9.14 -3.87 -20.10
CA LEU A 431 -8.82 -5.13 -20.76
C LEU A 431 -9.27 -5.05 -22.22
N GLU A 432 -8.42 -5.53 -23.12
CA GLU A 432 -8.73 -5.61 -24.54
C GLU A 432 -8.50 -7.04 -25.02
N ARG A 433 -9.42 -7.53 -25.86
CA ARG A 433 -9.33 -8.80 -26.57
C ARG A 433 -9.17 -8.53 -28.06
N ARG A 434 -8.11 -9.10 -28.66
CA ARG A 434 -7.90 -9.18 -30.11
C ARG A 434 -7.60 -10.62 -30.50
N GLY A 435 -8.59 -11.30 -31.09
CA GLY A 435 -8.55 -12.74 -31.34
C GLY A 435 -8.39 -13.55 -30.04
N GLY A 436 -7.28 -14.27 -29.92
CA GLY A 436 -6.93 -15.07 -28.74
C GLY A 436 -6.02 -14.38 -27.71
N ARG A 437 -5.69 -13.11 -27.93
CA ARG A 437 -4.76 -12.35 -27.08
C ARG A 437 -5.51 -11.32 -26.24
N PHE A 438 -5.17 -11.27 -24.96
CA PHE A 438 -5.64 -10.23 -24.05
C PHE A 438 -4.52 -9.26 -23.71
N THR A 439 -4.84 -7.97 -23.64
CA THR A 439 -3.94 -6.93 -23.11
C THR A 439 -4.58 -6.20 -21.95
N ALA A 440 -3.78 -5.82 -20.95
CA ALA A 440 -4.22 -5.06 -19.79
C ALA A 440 -3.53 -3.70 -19.70
N ALA A 441 -4.26 -2.69 -19.27
CA ALA A 441 -3.72 -1.35 -19.04
C ALA A 441 -4.51 -0.64 -17.94
N TYR A 442 -3.91 0.38 -17.32
CA TYR A 442 -4.56 1.19 -16.31
C TYR A 442 -4.27 2.67 -16.50
N SER A 443 -5.01 3.50 -15.80
CA SER A 443 -4.83 4.95 -15.83
C SER A 443 -5.21 5.55 -14.47
N MET A 444 -4.52 6.62 -14.09
CA MET A 444 -4.85 7.38 -12.86
C MET A 444 -5.77 8.57 -13.13
N ASP A 445 -5.84 9.03 -14.38
CA ASP A 445 -6.62 10.21 -14.80
C ASP A 445 -7.72 9.90 -15.83
N GLY A 446 -7.76 8.67 -16.34
CA GLY A 446 -8.68 8.21 -17.38
C GLY A 446 -8.28 8.62 -18.80
N VAL A 447 -7.16 9.34 -18.94
CA VAL A 447 -6.67 9.91 -20.20
C VAL A 447 -5.37 9.23 -20.61
N ASN A 448 -4.39 9.16 -19.71
CA ASN A 448 -3.09 8.57 -19.93
C ASN A 448 -3.12 7.09 -19.50
N TRP A 449 -3.07 6.19 -20.48
CA TRP A 449 -3.14 4.75 -20.26
C TRP A 449 -1.76 4.12 -20.30
N LEU A 450 -1.36 3.50 -19.18
CA LEU A 450 -0.13 2.76 -19.07
C LEU A 450 -0.39 1.26 -19.23
N PRO A 451 0.41 0.53 -20.04
CA PRO A 451 0.29 -0.91 -20.14
C PRO A 451 0.61 -1.55 -18.78
N PHE A 452 -0.12 -2.60 -18.40
CA PHE A 452 0.23 -3.37 -17.22
C PHE A 452 1.58 -4.10 -17.45
N PRO A 453 2.47 -4.27 -16.46
CA PRO A 453 3.70 -5.03 -16.65
C PRO A 453 3.39 -6.45 -17.15
N HIS A 454 4.07 -6.90 -18.21
CA HIS A 454 3.77 -8.16 -18.90
C HIS A 454 2.29 -8.31 -19.30
N ALA A 455 1.66 -7.19 -19.71
CA ALA A 455 0.23 -7.03 -19.98
C ALA A 455 -0.43 -8.02 -20.93
N SER A 456 0.32 -8.87 -21.64
CA SER A 456 -0.29 -9.80 -22.60
C SER A 456 -0.34 -11.23 -22.10
N ALA A 457 -1.56 -11.76 -21.99
CA ALA A 457 -1.82 -13.17 -21.76
C ALA A 457 -2.40 -13.80 -23.04
N GLU A 458 -1.87 -14.95 -23.45
CA GLU A 458 -2.54 -15.82 -24.42
C GLU A 458 -3.56 -16.66 -23.67
N LEU A 459 -4.84 -16.34 -23.83
CA LEU A 459 -5.92 -17.03 -23.14
C LEU A 459 -7.02 -17.38 -24.14
N LYS A 460 -7.26 -18.69 -24.31
CA LYS A 460 -8.32 -19.20 -25.17
C LYS A 460 -9.67 -19.18 -24.46
N LEU A 461 -10.34 -18.03 -24.50
CA LEU A 461 -11.76 -17.91 -24.15
C LEU A 461 -12.64 -18.19 -25.38
N PRO A 462 -13.86 -18.74 -25.20
CA PRO A 462 -14.84 -18.86 -26.29
C PRO A 462 -15.21 -17.49 -26.88
N ASP A 463 -15.85 -17.47 -28.05
CA ASP A 463 -16.26 -16.20 -28.66
C ASP A 463 -17.32 -15.47 -27.84
N HIS A 464 -18.22 -16.22 -27.20
CA HIS A 464 -19.19 -15.69 -26.24
C HIS A 464 -18.61 -15.72 -24.83
N VAL A 465 -18.49 -14.56 -24.19
CA VAL A 465 -17.94 -14.42 -22.84
C VAL A 465 -18.89 -13.62 -21.94
N TYR A 466 -18.68 -13.76 -20.64
CA TYR A 466 -19.24 -12.84 -19.65
C TYR A 466 -18.21 -11.76 -19.34
N ILE A 467 -18.63 -10.50 -19.36
CA ILE A 467 -17.80 -9.34 -19.03
C ILE A 467 -18.51 -8.53 -17.94
N GLY A 468 -17.78 -8.12 -16.91
CA GLY A 468 -18.41 -7.43 -15.80
C GLY A 468 -17.49 -7.09 -14.65
N PHE A 469 -18.09 -6.69 -13.54
CA PHE A 469 -17.43 -6.32 -12.30
C PHE A 469 -17.40 -7.51 -11.34
N ALA A 470 -16.20 -7.87 -10.87
CA ALA A 470 -16.00 -8.91 -9.89
C ALA A 470 -15.56 -8.30 -8.56
N VAL A 471 -16.20 -8.69 -7.46
CA VAL A 471 -15.87 -8.22 -6.11
C VAL A 471 -15.78 -9.39 -5.14
N SER A 472 -14.69 -9.47 -4.37
CA SER A 472 -14.52 -10.44 -3.28
C SER A 472 -14.11 -9.73 -1.99
N SER A 473 -14.67 -10.18 -0.86
CA SER A 473 -14.38 -9.61 0.45
C SER A 473 -13.13 -10.17 1.11
N HIS A 474 -12.71 -11.36 0.69
CA HIS A 474 -11.71 -12.16 1.41
C HIS A 474 -12.11 -12.47 2.86
N ASP A 475 -13.42 -12.44 3.12
CA ASP A 475 -14.04 -12.72 4.42
C ASP A 475 -15.38 -13.42 4.15
N ARG A 476 -15.49 -14.68 4.58
CA ARG A 476 -16.69 -15.50 4.31
C ARG A 476 -17.95 -14.99 5.01
N GLN A 477 -17.83 -14.16 6.04
CA GLN A 477 -18.96 -13.67 6.84
C GLN A 477 -19.39 -12.24 6.48
N ARG A 478 -18.64 -11.54 5.62
CA ARG A 478 -18.89 -10.13 5.29
C ARG A 478 -18.85 -9.89 3.78
N VAL A 479 -19.55 -8.85 3.35
CA VAL A 479 -19.47 -8.35 1.97
C VAL A 479 -18.53 -7.14 1.88
N CYS A 480 -17.75 -7.07 0.82
CA CYS A 480 -16.98 -5.90 0.43
C CYS A 480 -17.78 -5.11 -0.60
N SER A 481 -17.94 -3.81 -0.35
CA SER A 481 -18.62 -2.91 -1.28
C SER A 481 -17.61 -2.24 -2.20
N ALA A 482 -17.84 -2.27 -3.50
CA ALA A 482 -17.06 -1.51 -4.48
C ALA A 482 -17.98 -0.69 -5.38
N LYS A 483 -17.49 0.49 -5.78
CA LYS A 483 -18.16 1.38 -6.74
C LYS A 483 -17.34 1.45 -8.02
N PHE A 484 -18.01 1.30 -9.15
CA PHE A 484 -17.45 1.44 -10.49
C PHE A 484 -18.21 2.51 -11.25
N ASP A 485 -17.55 3.33 -12.06
CA ASP A 485 -18.20 4.23 -13.01
C ASP A 485 -17.40 4.37 -14.31
N GLN A 486 -17.89 5.20 -15.24
CA GLN A 486 -17.26 5.44 -16.54
C GLN A 486 -16.94 4.16 -17.30
N MET A 487 -17.83 3.17 -17.22
CA MET A 487 -17.66 1.94 -17.98
C MET A 487 -17.79 2.22 -19.47
N ARG A 488 -16.82 1.75 -20.26
CA ARG A 488 -16.85 1.80 -21.73
C ARG A 488 -16.58 0.41 -22.28
N MET A 489 -17.35 0.01 -23.29
CA MET A 489 -17.18 -1.25 -24.00
C MET A 489 -17.44 -1.01 -25.49
N TYR A 490 -16.50 -1.37 -26.36
CA TYR A 490 -16.60 -1.20 -27.82
C TYR A 490 -15.71 -2.17 -28.59
#